data_AF-A0A3D4A419-F1
#
_entry.id   AF-A0A3D4A419-F1
#
_cell.length_a   1.000
_cell.length_b   1.000
_cell.length_c   1.000
_cell.angle_alpha   90.00
_cell.angle_beta   90.00
_cell.angle_gamma   90.00
#
_symmetry.space_group_name_H-M   'P 1'
#
loop_
_entity.id
_entity.type
_entity.pdbx_description
1 polymer ?
#
loop_
_entity_poly.entity_id
_entity_poly.type
_entity_poly.pdbx_seq_one_letter_code
_entity_poly.pdbx_strand_id
1 'polypeptide(L)'
;MFQPRPLTYKKLRAPAKHGEQFISPEIAVACEQIDSNISTIRNNGLEIGGSAYSELVSQARLEFFAKATQYTATYRDTDQLACLDPDKPTVLSGHQPTLFHPGVWFKNFYLSHLGKYLDANVVNIVIDNDVAPARSIQVPEYVDAQHHLNAIVFDTDDAAIPFEAAHVQSASHFQSFAAKVGQSMGTLIDDPLIHELWPFACKQAEQHGNPYLAIAQARHVFEGSLGLKTWEVPLSDICDTAVFGRFARHLIKHAYELLVHYNTGLSE
;
A
#
# COMPACT_ATOMS: atom_id res chain seq x y z
N MET A 1 -13.21 22.20 -23.59
CA MET A 1 -12.27 21.49 -24.47
C MET A 1 -10.99 21.30 -23.65
N PHE A 2 -10.84 20.17 -22.96
CA PHE A 2 -9.58 19.84 -22.29
C PHE A 2 -8.59 19.46 -23.39
N GLN A 3 -7.58 20.28 -23.64
CA GLN A 3 -6.42 19.82 -24.40
C GLN A 3 -5.50 19.10 -23.42
N PRO A 4 -5.26 17.79 -23.57
CA PRO A 4 -4.30 17.10 -22.72
C PRO A 4 -2.93 17.75 -22.91
N ARG A 5 -2.25 18.07 -21.81
CA ARG A 5 -0.84 18.47 -21.87
C ARG A 5 -0.06 17.25 -22.38
N PRO A 6 0.83 17.42 -23.37
CA PRO A 6 1.61 16.30 -23.89
C PRO A 6 2.37 15.62 -22.76
N LEU A 7 2.30 14.29 -22.69
CA LEU A 7 3.04 13.50 -21.70
C LEU A 7 4.53 13.73 -21.92
N THR A 8 5.14 14.49 -21.01
CA THR A 8 6.58 14.74 -21.06
C THR A 8 7.28 13.61 -20.32
N TYR A 9 7.88 12.68 -21.07
CA TYR A 9 8.66 11.61 -20.47
C TYR A 9 9.85 12.21 -19.70
N LYS A 10 9.81 12.08 -18.37
CA LYS A 10 10.91 12.48 -17.50
C LYS A 10 11.69 11.23 -17.11
N LYS A 11 12.96 11.16 -17.52
CA LYS A 11 13.85 10.06 -17.10
C LYS A 11 14.17 10.22 -15.61
N LEU A 12 13.51 9.44 -14.78
CA LEU A 12 13.78 9.37 -13.34
C LEU A 12 14.90 8.37 -13.08
N ARG A 13 15.74 8.64 -12.07
CA ARG A 13 16.77 7.71 -11.59
C ARG A 13 16.59 7.53 -10.09
N ALA A 14 16.74 6.29 -9.63
CA ALA A 14 16.79 6.01 -8.21
C ALA A 14 18.02 6.71 -7.60
N PRO A 15 17.91 7.22 -6.36
CA PRO A 15 19.05 7.69 -5.59
C PRO A 15 20.15 6.61 -5.50
N ALA A 16 21.42 7.02 -5.54
CA ALA A 16 22.55 6.08 -5.65
C ALA A 16 23.34 5.95 -4.34
N LYS A 17 23.32 6.98 -3.49
CA LYS A 17 24.05 6.96 -2.22
C LYS A 17 23.11 6.78 -1.04
N HIS A 18 23.68 6.31 0.06
CA HIS A 18 23.00 6.22 1.34
C HIS A 18 22.41 7.58 1.74
N GLY A 19 21.14 7.57 2.16
CA GLY A 19 20.42 8.77 2.63
C GLY A 19 19.95 9.72 1.52
N GLU A 20 20.27 9.48 0.25
CA GLU A 20 19.72 10.27 -0.85
C GLU A 20 18.26 9.91 -1.09
N GLN A 21 17.44 10.93 -1.37
CA GLN A 21 16.02 10.79 -1.68
C GLN A 21 15.69 11.54 -2.97
N PHE A 22 14.74 11.01 -3.73
CA PHE A 22 14.18 11.67 -4.90
C PHE A 22 12.68 11.81 -4.74
N ILE A 23 12.19 13.05 -4.68
CA ILE A 23 10.78 13.38 -4.50
C ILE A 23 10.39 14.32 -5.64
N SER A 24 9.40 13.92 -6.44
CA SER A 24 8.88 14.72 -7.55
C SER A 24 7.38 14.45 -7.69
N PRO A 25 6.52 15.49 -7.68
CA PRO A 25 6.86 16.90 -7.50
C PRO A 25 7.34 17.22 -6.07
N GLU A 26 7.97 18.37 -5.88
CA GLU A 26 8.35 18.85 -4.54
C GLU A 26 7.10 19.06 -3.67
N ILE A 27 7.25 18.92 -2.34
CA ILE A 27 6.13 18.99 -1.40
C ILE A 27 5.34 20.32 -1.49
N ALA A 28 6.00 21.44 -1.78
CA ALA A 28 5.34 22.73 -1.95
C ALA A 28 4.32 22.74 -3.11
N VAL A 29 4.64 22.01 -4.20
CA VAL A 29 3.76 21.85 -5.35
C VAL A 29 2.59 20.91 -5.03
N ALA A 30 2.79 19.96 -4.09
CA ALA A 30 1.73 19.07 -3.65
C ALA A 30 0.56 19.84 -2.98
N CYS A 31 0.83 20.94 -2.29
CA CYS A 31 -0.21 21.80 -1.72
C CYS A 31 -1.14 22.36 -2.80
N GLU A 32 -0.56 22.98 -3.85
CA GLU A 32 -1.33 23.56 -4.96
C GLU A 32 -2.15 22.48 -5.69
N GLN A 33 -1.60 21.27 -5.82
CA GLN A 33 -2.29 20.14 -6.44
C GLN A 33 -3.48 19.65 -5.60
N ILE A 34 -3.36 19.66 -4.28
CA ILE A 34 -4.48 19.29 -3.39
C ILE A 34 -5.63 20.28 -3.53
N ASP A 35 -5.36 21.58 -3.50
CA ASP A 35 -6.39 22.61 -3.64
C ASP A 35 -7.08 22.53 -5.01
N SER A 36 -6.29 22.33 -6.07
CA SER A 36 -6.80 22.11 -7.42
C SER A 36 -7.68 20.86 -7.51
N ASN A 37 -7.29 19.76 -6.87
CA ASN A 37 -8.07 18.52 -6.85
C ASN A 37 -9.40 18.70 -6.10
N ILE A 38 -9.38 19.37 -4.94
CA ILE A 38 -10.58 19.67 -4.16
C ILE A 38 -11.54 20.54 -4.97
N SER A 39 -11.03 21.60 -5.62
CA SER A 39 -11.82 22.45 -6.51
C SER A 39 -12.41 21.66 -7.68
N THR A 40 -11.63 20.77 -8.29
CA THR A 40 -12.08 19.92 -9.39
C THR A 40 -13.21 18.99 -8.94
N ILE A 41 -13.09 18.35 -7.78
CA ILE A 41 -14.14 17.47 -7.22
C ILE A 41 -15.43 18.26 -6.95
N ARG A 42 -15.33 19.43 -6.31
CA ARG A 42 -16.49 20.26 -5.94
C ARG A 42 -17.23 20.82 -7.14
N ASN A 43 -16.49 21.24 -8.16
CA ASN A 43 -17.05 21.88 -9.36
C ASN A 43 -17.31 20.89 -10.50
N ASN A 44 -17.28 19.58 -10.22
CA ASN A 44 -17.50 18.56 -11.22
C ASN A 44 -19.00 18.36 -11.50
N GLY A 45 -19.42 18.57 -12.75
CA GLY A 45 -20.79 18.31 -13.21
C GLY A 45 -21.07 16.85 -13.60
N LEU A 46 -20.14 15.93 -13.36
CA LEU A 46 -20.32 14.51 -13.68
C LEU A 46 -21.39 13.86 -12.80
N GLU A 47 -22.13 12.94 -13.41
CA GLU A 47 -23.06 12.05 -12.73
C GLU A 47 -22.56 10.61 -12.89
N ILE A 48 -22.40 9.90 -11.77
CA ILE A 48 -21.95 8.52 -11.74
C ILE A 48 -23.06 7.66 -11.14
N GLY A 49 -23.56 6.73 -11.94
CA GLY A 49 -24.56 5.75 -11.49
C GLY A 49 -25.86 6.36 -10.95
N GLY A 50 -26.26 7.56 -11.40
CA GLY A 50 -27.46 8.25 -10.94
C GLY A 50 -27.23 9.27 -9.82
N SER A 51 -25.98 9.57 -9.45
CA SER A 51 -25.64 10.49 -8.35
C SER A 51 -24.62 11.52 -8.81
N ALA A 52 -24.71 12.73 -8.27
CA ALA A 52 -23.70 13.75 -8.51
C ALA A 52 -22.34 13.24 -8.00
N TYR A 53 -21.26 13.52 -8.74
CA TYR A 53 -19.93 13.04 -8.41
C TYR A 53 -19.48 13.49 -7.00
N SER A 54 -19.80 14.73 -6.61
CA SER A 54 -19.48 15.27 -5.28
C SER A 54 -20.18 14.52 -4.14
N GLU A 55 -21.44 14.12 -4.33
CA GLU A 55 -22.19 13.30 -3.37
C GLU A 55 -21.58 11.90 -3.26
N LEU A 56 -21.22 11.31 -4.40
CA LEU A 56 -20.58 9.99 -4.44
C LEU A 56 -19.23 10.00 -3.72
N VAL A 57 -18.40 11.04 -3.95
CA VAL A 57 -17.12 11.20 -3.24
C VAL A 57 -17.33 11.37 -1.74
N SER A 58 -18.34 12.13 -1.32
CA SER A 58 -18.66 12.30 0.11
C SER A 58 -19.04 10.98 0.76
N GLN A 59 -19.89 10.18 0.11
CA GLN A 59 -20.26 8.84 0.57
C GLN A 59 -19.05 7.89 0.58
N ALA A 60 -18.25 7.91 -0.49
CA ALA A 60 -17.04 7.08 -0.62
C ALA A 60 -16.08 7.33 0.55
N ARG A 61 -15.85 8.60 0.92
CA ARG A 61 -14.95 8.97 2.03
C ARG A 61 -15.43 8.39 3.35
N LEU A 62 -16.72 8.45 3.64
CA LEU A 62 -17.28 7.88 4.87
C LEU A 62 -17.11 6.36 4.92
N GLU A 63 -17.46 5.65 3.85
CA GLU A 63 -17.31 4.18 3.78
C GLU A 63 -15.83 3.78 3.85
N PHE A 64 -14.96 4.47 3.10
CA PHE A 64 -13.52 4.25 3.09
C PHE A 64 -12.86 4.48 4.45
N PHE A 65 -13.20 5.57 5.14
CA PHE A 65 -12.63 5.86 6.47
C PHE A 65 -13.13 4.90 7.53
N ALA A 66 -14.39 4.47 7.46
CA ALA A 66 -14.91 3.43 8.33
C ALA A 66 -14.13 2.12 8.15
N LYS A 67 -13.91 1.69 6.90
CA LYS A 67 -13.11 0.49 6.58
C LYS A 67 -11.67 0.61 7.07
N ALA A 68 -11.00 1.73 6.81
CA ALA A 68 -9.63 1.94 7.25
C ALA A 68 -9.48 1.97 8.77
N THR A 69 -10.44 2.59 9.46
CA THR A 69 -10.47 2.63 10.92
C THR A 69 -10.67 1.23 11.49
N GLN A 70 -11.69 0.52 10.99
CA GLN A 70 -12.01 -0.84 11.44
C GLN A 70 -10.83 -1.78 11.20
N TYR A 71 -10.26 -1.79 9.98
CA TYR A 71 -9.15 -2.65 9.62
C TYR A 71 -7.93 -2.39 10.48
N THR A 72 -7.48 -1.14 10.59
CA THR A 72 -6.26 -0.79 11.35
C THR A 72 -6.40 -1.13 12.83
N ALA A 73 -7.58 -0.93 13.41
CA ALA A 73 -7.86 -1.23 14.82
C ALA A 73 -7.79 -2.73 15.17
N THR A 74 -7.79 -3.64 14.18
CA THR A 74 -7.71 -5.09 14.44
C THR A 74 -6.33 -5.55 14.93
N TYR A 75 -5.25 -4.85 14.56
CA TYR A 75 -3.88 -5.29 14.83
C TYR A 75 -2.98 -4.21 15.44
N ARG A 76 -3.42 -2.95 15.45
CA ARG A 76 -2.63 -1.81 15.91
C ARG A 76 -3.42 -0.94 16.88
N ASP A 77 -2.74 -0.41 17.89
CA ASP A 77 -3.29 0.64 18.75
C ASP A 77 -3.49 1.94 17.93
N THR A 78 -4.72 2.43 17.91
CA THR A 78 -5.14 3.59 17.12
C THR A 78 -5.29 4.86 17.95
N ASP A 79 -5.10 4.81 19.27
CA ASP A 79 -5.27 5.96 20.17
C ASP A 79 -4.33 7.12 19.83
N GLN A 80 -3.16 6.80 19.25
CA GLN A 80 -2.17 7.80 18.83
C GLN A 80 -2.40 8.36 17.42
N LEU A 81 -3.34 7.80 16.67
CA LEU A 81 -3.72 8.25 15.33
C LEU A 81 -4.75 9.37 15.42
N ALA A 82 -4.61 10.38 14.57
CA ALA A 82 -5.68 11.35 14.40
C ALA A 82 -6.88 10.65 13.73
N CYS A 83 -8.09 10.90 14.24
CA CYS A 83 -9.31 10.42 13.60
C CYS A 83 -9.37 10.92 12.15
N LEU A 84 -9.84 10.06 11.25
CA LEU A 84 -10.07 10.43 9.87
C LEU A 84 -11.23 11.43 9.78
N ASP A 85 -10.95 12.58 9.19
CA ASP A 85 -11.87 13.71 9.11
C ASP A 85 -12.38 13.87 7.66
N PRO A 86 -13.68 13.69 7.38
CA PRO A 86 -14.23 13.83 6.04
C PRO A 86 -13.98 15.20 5.40
N ASP A 87 -13.82 16.25 6.19
CA ASP A 87 -13.65 17.63 5.71
C ASP A 87 -12.19 17.99 5.38
N LYS A 88 -11.21 17.19 5.86
CA LYS A 88 -9.79 17.39 5.57
C LYS A 88 -9.36 16.74 4.25
N PRO A 89 -8.32 17.24 3.55
CA PRO A 89 -7.76 16.57 2.40
C PRO A 89 -7.36 15.12 2.71
N THR A 90 -7.33 14.25 1.71
CA THR A 90 -6.82 12.87 1.85
C THR A 90 -5.66 12.66 0.90
N VAL A 91 -4.54 12.21 1.45
CA VAL A 91 -3.40 11.72 0.69
C VAL A 91 -3.39 10.20 0.79
N LEU A 92 -3.37 9.55 -0.36
CA LEU A 92 -3.35 8.10 -0.47
C LEU A 92 -2.00 7.64 -1.01
N SER A 93 -1.49 6.55 -0.44
CA SER A 93 -0.47 5.72 -1.06
C SER A 93 -1.03 4.30 -1.21
N GLY A 94 -0.28 3.43 -1.87
CA GLY A 94 -0.55 2.00 -1.85
C GLY A 94 0.64 1.20 -2.35
N HIS A 95 0.65 -0.07 -1.96
CA HIS A 95 1.58 -1.06 -2.48
C HIS A 95 1.11 -2.50 -2.20
N GLN A 96 1.72 -3.45 -2.89
CA GLN A 96 1.53 -4.88 -2.66
C GLN A 96 2.02 -5.27 -1.24
N PRO A 97 1.34 -6.20 -0.55
CA PRO A 97 1.66 -6.65 0.82
C PRO A 97 2.87 -7.61 0.89
N THR A 98 3.97 -7.27 0.22
CA THR A 98 5.20 -8.06 0.22
C THR A 98 6.22 -7.54 1.24
N LEU A 99 7.31 -8.27 1.47
CA LEU A 99 8.44 -7.75 2.23
C LEU A 99 9.05 -6.53 1.52
N PHE A 100 9.16 -5.43 2.25
CA PHE A 100 9.40 -4.11 1.67
C PHE A 100 10.88 -3.88 1.36
N HIS A 101 11.15 -3.29 0.20
CA HIS A 101 12.45 -2.69 -0.08
C HIS A 101 12.47 -1.22 0.36
N PRO A 102 13.65 -0.62 0.64
CA PRO A 102 13.76 0.71 1.23
C PRO A 102 12.99 1.81 0.47
N GLY A 103 13.00 1.77 -0.85
CA GLY A 103 12.28 2.74 -1.69
C GLY A 103 10.75 2.69 -1.54
N VAL A 104 10.15 1.51 -1.40
CA VAL A 104 8.71 1.39 -1.12
C VAL A 104 8.44 1.79 0.32
N TRP A 105 9.27 1.34 1.26
CA TRP A 105 9.07 1.65 2.68
C TRP A 105 9.14 3.16 2.95
N PHE A 106 10.06 3.87 2.30
CA PHE A 106 10.16 5.33 2.34
C PHE A 106 8.85 6.05 1.99
N LYS A 107 8.00 5.48 1.11
CA LYS A 107 6.70 6.08 0.77
C LYS A 107 5.81 6.22 1.99
N ASN A 108 5.86 5.30 2.95
CA ASN A 108 5.03 5.36 4.16
C ASN A 108 5.52 6.42 5.14
N PHE A 109 6.85 6.60 5.27
CA PHE A 109 7.42 7.72 5.99
C PHE A 109 7.03 9.05 5.37
N TYR A 110 7.14 9.14 4.04
CA TYR A 110 6.76 10.35 3.31
C TYR A 110 5.26 10.64 3.43
N LEU A 111 4.41 9.61 3.31
CA LEU A 111 2.97 9.73 3.52
C LEU A 111 2.65 10.26 4.93
N SER A 112 3.23 9.66 5.98
CA SER A 112 3.07 10.13 7.36
C SER A 112 3.54 11.59 7.54
N HIS A 113 4.65 11.96 6.89
CA HIS A 113 5.15 13.33 6.88
C HIS A 113 4.17 14.30 6.21
N LEU A 114 3.59 13.92 5.05
CA LEU A 114 2.58 14.70 4.33
C LEU A 114 1.35 14.96 5.20
N GLY A 115 0.88 13.98 5.97
CA GLY A 115 -0.25 14.16 6.87
C GLY A 115 -0.03 15.27 7.89
N LYS A 116 1.17 15.35 8.47
CA LYS A 116 1.56 16.43 9.40
C LYS A 116 1.72 17.78 8.69
N TYR A 117 2.38 17.78 7.52
CA TYR A 117 2.70 19.01 6.79
C TYR A 117 1.45 19.68 6.20
N LEU A 118 0.47 18.89 5.77
CA LEU A 118 -0.72 19.35 5.05
C LEU A 118 -1.99 19.39 5.92
N ASP A 119 -1.91 18.98 7.18
CA ASP A 119 -3.08 18.68 8.03
C ASP A 119 -4.10 17.79 7.28
N ALA A 120 -3.62 16.68 6.74
CA ALA A 120 -4.39 15.79 5.86
C ALA A 120 -4.57 14.40 6.47
N ASN A 121 -5.66 13.75 6.07
CA ASN A 121 -5.84 12.32 6.27
C ASN A 121 -4.82 11.55 5.45
N VAL A 122 -4.18 10.54 6.03
CA VAL A 122 -3.17 9.73 5.37
C VAL A 122 -3.50 8.26 5.49
N VAL A 123 -3.75 7.61 4.34
CA VAL A 123 -4.12 6.20 4.29
C VAL A 123 -3.24 5.48 3.26
N ASN A 124 -2.65 4.37 3.66
CA ASN A 124 -1.96 3.46 2.75
C ASN A 124 -2.88 2.29 2.39
N ILE A 125 -3.15 2.12 1.10
CA ILE A 125 -3.99 1.03 0.59
C ILE A 125 -3.12 -0.19 0.35
N VAL A 126 -3.50 -1.32 0.96
CA VAL A 126 -2.85 -2.60 0.71
C VAL A 126 -3.41 -3.16 -0.59
N ILE A 127 -2.57 -3.29 -1.63
CA ILE A 127 -2.97 -3.78 -2.95
C ILE A 127 -2.93 -5.31 -2.93
N ASP A 128 -4.03 -5.91 -2.52
CA ASP A 128 -4.16 -7.34 -2.25
C ASP A 128 -4.85 -8.15 -3.37
N ASN A 129 -5.34 -7.49 -4.40
CA ASN A 129 -5.97 -8.11 -5.56
C ASN A 129 -4.95 -8.65 -6.59
N ASP A 130 -3.68 -8.28 -6.47
CA ASP A 130 -2.62 -8.71 -7.38
C ASP A 130 -2.21 -10.15 -7.10
N VAL A 131 -1.77 -10.85 -8.16
CA VAL A 131 -1.23 -12.22 -8.04
C VAL A 131 0.05 -12.19 -7.23
N ALA A 132 0.10 -13.02 -6.19
CA ALA A 132 1.23 -13.10 -5.30
C ALA A 132 2.46 -13.72 -5.99
N PRO A 133 3.67 -13.21 -5.74
CA PRO A 133 4.90 -13.80 -6.24
C PRO A 133 5.27 -15.06 -5.44
N ALA A 134 6.42 -15.65 -5.77
CA ALA A 134 6.98 -16.77 -5.02
C ALA A 134 7.14 -16.42 -3.52
N ARG A 135 6.86 -17.39 -2.65
CA ARG A 135 6.88 -17.22 -1.19
C ARG A 135 8.29 -17.32 -0.60
N SER A 136 9.23 -16.56 -1.17
CA SER A 136 10.63 -16.52 -0.75
C SER A 136 11.27 -15.14 -0.93
N ILE A 137 12.40 -14.93 -0.27
CA ILE A 137 13.28 -13.78 -0.50
C ILE A 137 14.72 -14.24 -0.75
N GLN A 138 15.48 -13.43 -1.46
CA GLN A 138 16.92 -13.61 -1.62
C GLN A 138 17.63 -13.01 -0.41
N VAL A 139 18.39 -13.83 0.31
CA VAL A 139 19.15 -13.45 1.49
C VAL A 139 20.65 -13.60 1.20
N PRO A 140 21.49 -12.59 1.49
CA PRO A 140 22.93 -12.74 1.41
C PRO A 140 23.42 -13.83 2.38
N GLU A 141 24.23 -14.74 1.88
CA GLU A 141 24.90 -15.79 2.64
C GLU A 141 26.41 -15.73 2.39
N TYR A 142 27.20 -15.99 3.43
CA TYR A 142 28.66 -16.07 3.31
C TYR A 142 29.12 -17.51 3.49
N VAL A 143 29.49 -18.17 2.39
CA VAL A 143 29.92 -19.57 2.33
C VAL A 143 31.21 -19.66 1.52
N ASP A 144 32.16 -20.49 1.94
CA ASP A 144 33.43 -20.73 1.21
C ASP A 144 34.19 -19.45 0.82
N ALA A 145 34.20 -18.47 1.73
CA ALA A 145 34.79 -17.14 1.55
C ALA A 145 34.18 -16.28 0.41
N GLN A 146 32.97 -16.60 -0.04
CA GLN A 146 32.24 -15.89 -1.08
C GLN A 146 30.82 -15.51 -0.63
N HIS A 147 30.28 -14.45 -1.23
CA HIS A 147 28.88 -14.05 -1.01
C HIS A 147 27.98 -14.71 -2.06
N HIS A 148 26.93 -15.37 -1.59
CA HIS A 148 25.89 -15.95 -2.42
C HIS A 148 24.53 -15.36 -2.05
N LEU A 149 23.57 -15.44 -2.97
CA LEU A 149 22.18 -15.20 -2.65
C LEU A 149 21.51 -16.56 -2.43
N ASN A 150 20.90 -16.72 -1.27
CA ASN A 150 20.15 -17.90 -0.89
C ASN A 150 18.65 -17.57 -0.86
N ALA A 151 17.85 -18.38 -1.54
CA ALA A 151 16.41 -18.23 -1.55
C ALA A 151 15.81 -18.84 -0.29
N ILE A 152 15.41 -18.01 0.68
CA ILE A 152 14.77 -18.47 1.91
C ILE A 152 13.26 -18.41 1.72
N VAL A 153 12.61 -19.56 1.86
CA VAL A 153 11.17 -19.75 1.70
C VAL A 153 10.45 -19.50 3.02
N PHE A 154 9.40 -18.68 3.00
CA PHE A 154 8.53 -18.47 4.17
C PHE A 154 7.27 -19.35 4.14
N ASP A 155 6.90 -19.94 3.00
CA ASP A 155 5.74 -20.85 2.91
C ASP A 155 5.77 -21.71 1.63
N THR A 156 5.00 -22.79 1.56
CA THR A 156 5.18 -23.87 0.55
C THR A 156 4.27 -23.81 -0.67
N ASP A 157 3.45 -22.78 -0.81
CA ASP A 157 2.50 -22.65 -1.92
C ASP A 157 3.08 -21.81 -3.08
N ASP A 158 3.03 -22.37 -4.28
CA ASP A 158 3.41 -21.69 -5.53
C ASP A 158 2.18 -21.39 -6.41
N ALA A 159 0.95 -21.53 -5.89
CA ALA A 159 -0.24 -21.19 -6.64
C ALA A 159 -0.27 -19.69 -7.00
N ALA A 160 -0.48 -19.40 -8.28
CA ALA A 160 -0.65 -18.03 -8.80
C ALA A 160 -2.03 -17.47 -8.42
N ILE A 161 -2.23 -17.22 -7.14
CA ILE A 161 -3.46 -16.66 -6.56
C ILE A 161 -3.25 -15.20 -6.11
N PRO A 162 -4.32 -14.39 -6.09
CA PRO A 162 -4.27 -13.06 -5.48
C PRO A 162 -3.82 -13.09 -4.02
N PHE A 163 -3.17 -12.03 -3.54
CA PHE A 163 -2.76 -11.92 -2.14
C PHE A 163 -3.92 -12.11 -1.17
N GLU A 164 -5.10 -11.54 -1.47
CA GLU A 164 -6.32 -11.64 -0.66
C GLU A 164 -6.80 -13.09 -0.47
N ALA A 165 -6.54 -13.96 -1.44
CA ALA A 165 -6.94 -15.37 -1.43
C ALA A 165 -5.87 -16.31 -0.83
N ALA A 166 -4.69 -15.78 -0.49
CA ALA A 166 -3.60 -16.58 0.02
C ALA A 166 -3.86 -17.07 1.45
N HIS A 167 -3.42 -18.30 1.72
CA HIS A 167 -3.43 -18.89 3.06
C HIS A 167 -2.08 -19.53 3.37
N VAL A 168 -1.67 -19.47 4.64
CA VAL A 168 -0.44 -20.15 5.12
C VAL A 168 -0.61 -21.65 4.95
N GLN A 169 0.22 -22.27 4.11
CA GLN A 169 0.15 -23.72 3.88
C GLN A 169 1.01 -24.49 4.89
N SER A 170 2.14 -23.91 5.28
CA SER A 170 3.07 -24.51 6.22
C SER A 170 3.39 -23.57 7.36
N ALA A 171 2.66 -23.72 8.46
CA ALA A 171 2.91 -22.98 9.69
C ALA A 171 4.36 -23.12 10.17
N SER A 172 4.98 -24.29 10.00
CA SER A 172 6.38 -24.51 10.38
C SER A 172 7.36 -23.71 9.50
N HIS A 173 7.14 -23.60 8.19
CA HIS A 173 7.95 -22.73 7.34
C HIS A 173 7.78 -21.27 7.72
N PHE A 174 6.54 -20.84 7.92
CA PHE A 174 6.23 -19.47 8.26
C PHE A 174 6.87 -19.10 9.61
N GLN A 175 6.63 -19.86 10.68
CA GLN A 175 7.19 -19.60 12.00
C GLN A 175 8.73 -19.64 12.06
N SER A 176 9.37 -20.52 11.28
CA SER A 176 10.84 -20.64 11.26
C SER A 176 11.55 -19.65 10.34
N PHE A 177 10.82 -18.88 9.53
CA PHE A 177 11.41 -18.05 8.48
C PHE A 177 12.43 -17.04 9.01
N ALA A 178 12.11 -16.26 10.04
CA ALA A 178 13.04 -15.27 10.59
C ALA A 178 14.34 -15.90 11.11
N ALA A 179 14.27 -17.07 11.74
CA ALA A 179 15.45 -17.81 12.18
C ALA A 179 16.32 -18.26 11.00
N LYS A 180 15.70 -18.76 9.92
CA LYS A 180 16.40 -19.14 8.69
C LYS A 180 17.06 -17.95 7.98
N VAL A 181 16.37 -16.80 7.93
CA VAL A 181 16.95 -15.56 7.41
C VAL A 181 18.16 -15.13 8.23
N GLY A 182 18.05 -15.10 9.56
CA GLY A 182 19.17 -14.75 10.45
C GLY A 182 20.35 -15.72 10.30
N GLN A 183 20.09 -17.02 10.20
CA GLN A 183 21.13 -18.03 9.96
C GLN A 183 21.85 -17.80 8.62
N SER A 184 21.11 -17.49 7.56
CA SER A 184 21.68 -17.23 6.24
C SER A 184 22.51 -15.94 6.25
N MET A 185 22.05 -14.88 6.90
CA MET A 185 22.80 -13.63 7.03
C MET A 185 24.08 -13.78 7.87
N GLY A 186 24.11 -14.71 8.83
CA GLY A 186 25.26 -14.94 9.70
C GLY A 186 25.65 -13.66 10.46
N THR A 187 26.90 -13.23 10.29
CA THR A 187 27.43 -11.99 10.91
C THR A 187 27.42 -10.78 9.97
N LEU A 188 26.75 -10.87 8.81
CA LEU A 188 26.67 -9.74 7.87
C LEU A 188 25.85 -8.58 8.45
N ILE A 189 24.86 -8.89 9.28
CA ILE A 189 23.99 -7.93 9.95
C ILE A 189 23.83 -8.41 11.39
N ASP A 190 24.29 -7.61 12.35
CA ASP A 190 24.28 -7.99 13.77
C ASP A 190 22.85 -8.13 14.32
N ASP A 191 21.94 -7.26 13.90
CA ASP A 191 20.55 -7.26 14.35
C ASP A 191 19.56 -7.10 13.17
N PRO A 192 19.23 -8.22 12.48
CA PRO A 192 18.27 -8.20 11.38
C PRO A 192 16.86 -7.84 11.84
N LEU A 193 16.28 -6.78 11.24
CA LEU A 193 14.90 -6.32 11.48
C LEU A 193 13.82 -7.43 11.38
N ILE A 194 14.10 -8.49 10.62
CA ILE A 194 13.19 -9.63 10.50
C ILE A 194 12.88 -10.29 11.85
N HIS A 195 13.80 -10.24 12.82
CA HIS A 195 13.57 -10.80 14.16
C HIS A 195 12.54 -10.00 14.97
N GLU A 196 12.41 -8.69 14.71
CA GLU A 196 11.37 -7.86 15.31
C GLU A 196 10.05 -7.97 14.54
N LEU A 197 10.08 -7.94 13.20
CA LEU A 197 8.88 -7.93 12.38
C LEU A 197 8.13 -9.27 12.40
N TRP A 198 8.85 -10.37 12.26
CA TRP A 198 8.24 -11.65 11.93
C TRP A 198 7.38 -12.29 13.03
N PRO A 199 7.70 -12.13 14.33
CA PRO A 199 6.81 -12.57 15.40
C PRO A 199 5.41 -11.94 15.31
N PHE A 200 5.31 -10.66 14.92
CA PHE A 200 4.00 -10.02 14.67
C PHE A 200 3.29 -10.65 13.47
N ALA A 201 4.02 -10.91 12.37
CA ALA A 201 3.43 -11.57 11.21
C ALA A 201 2.91 -12.97 11.56
N CYS A 202 3.65 -13.75 12.36
CA CYS A 202 3.17 -15.06 12.83
C CYS A 202 1.87 -14.92 13.63
N LYS A 203 1.82 -13.98 14.58
CA LYS A 203 0.62 -13.73 15.39
C LYS A 203 -0.60 -13.35 14.55
N GLN A 204 -0.43 -12.48 13.55
CA GLN A 204 -1.54 -12.06 12.68
C GLN A 204 -1.97 -13.20 11.75
N ALA A 205 -1.02 -13.93 11.17
CA ALA A 205 -1.32 -15.11 10.36
C ALA A 205 -2.08 -16.19 11.15
N GLU A 206 -1.83 -16.36 12.44
CA GLU A 206 -2.62 -17.26 13.30
C GLU A 206 -4.09 -16.81 13.46
N GLN A 207 -4.38 -15.51 13.35
CA GLN A 207 -5.74 -14.97 13.51
C GLN A 207 -6.59 -15.13 12.25
N HIS A 208 -6.02 -14.87 11.06
CA HIS A 208 -6.78 -14.81 9.82
C HIS A 208 -6.20 -15.68 8.68
N GLY A 209 -5.06 -16.33 8.89
CA GLY A 209 -4.47 -17.30 7.97
C GLY A 209 -3.78 -16.73 6.73
N ASN A 210 -3.90 -15.44 6.45
CA ASN A 210 -3.34 -14.83 5.24
C ASN A 210 -1.89 -14.34 5.50
N PRO A 211 -0.86 -14.92 4.84
CA PRO A 211 0.53 -14.57 5.11
C PRO A 211 0.88 -13.13 4.74
N TYR A 212 0.29 -12.61 3.67
CA TYR A 212 0.66 -11.31 3.12
C TYR A 212 0.03 -10.16 3.89
N LEU A 213 -1.25 -10.28 4.25
CA LEU A 213 -1.86 -9.33 5.17
C LEU A 213 -1.12 -9.30 6.50
N ALA A 214 -0.70 -10.46 7.01
CA ALA A 214 0.08 -10.54 8.24
C ALA A 214 1.43 -9.82 8.13
N ILE A 215 2.15 -9.96 7.01
CA ILE A 215 3.38 -9.22 6.72
C ILE A 215 3.12 -7.72 6.65
N ALA A 216 2.07 -7.29 5.94
CA ALA A 216 1.71 -5.89 5.82
C ALA A 216 1.38 -5.27 7.18
N GLN A 217 0.61 -5.97 8.01
CA GLN A 217 0.25 -5.54 9.37
C GLN A 217 1.47 -5.49 10.29
N ALA A 218 2.35 -6.49 10.25
CA ALA A 218 3.58 -6.49 11.04
C ALA A 218 4.45 -5.27 10.74
N ARG A 219 4.62 -4.93 9.46
CA ARG A 219 5.29 -3.69 9.05
C ARG A 219 4.54 -2.46 9.56
N HIS A 220 3.22 -2.40 9.45
CA HIS A 220 2.47 -1.23 9.90
C HIS A 220 2.52 -1.02 11.43
N VAL A 221 2.59 -2.09 12.22
CA VAL A 221 2.84 -2.02 13.67
C VAL A 221 4.23 -1.45 13.95
N PHE A 222 5.25 -1.94 13.27
CA PHE A 222 6.62 -1.45 13.41
C PHE A 222 6.77 0.00 12.96
N GLU A 223 6.14 0.40 11.86
CA GLU A 223 6.04 1.81 11.45
C GLU A 223 5.44 2.69 12.55
N GLY A 224 4.45 2.16 13.28
CA GLY A 224 3.89 2.82 14.44
C GLY A 224 4.86 3.02 15.59
N SER A 225 5.73 2.04 15.88
CA SER A 225 6.78 2.20 16.91
C SER A 225 7.82 3.25 16.52
N LEU A 226 7.99 3.50 15.22
CA LEU A 226 8.79 4.60 14.66
C LEU A 226 8.05 5.95 14.59
N GLY A 227 6.80 6.02 15.06
CA GLY A 227 6.02 7.25 15.14
C GLY A 227 5.28 7.63 13.85
N LEU A 228 5.13 6.71 12.90
CA LEU A 228 4.31 6.94 11.70
C LEU A 228 2.83 6.92 12.07
N LYS A 229 2.07 7.88 11.56
CA LYS A 229 0.66 8.07 11.87
C LYS A 229 -0.21 7.91 10.63
N THR A 230 -0.22 6.69 10.09
CA THR A 230 -0.99 6.31 8.90
C THR A 230 -2.11 5.35 9.27
N TRP A 231 -3.20 5.41 8.53
CA TRP A 231 -4.22 4.36 8.51
C TRP A 231 -3.95 3.40 7.35
N GLU A 232 -4.46 2.18 7.43
CA GLU A 232 -4.42 1.23 6.32
C GLU A 232 -5.76 0.58 6.06
N VAL A 233 -5.93 0.09 4.83
CA VAL A 233 -7.09 -0.69 4.41
C VAL A 233 -6.72 -1.54 3.17
N PRO A 234 -7.15 -2.81 3.08
CA PRO A 234 -7.04 -3.60 1.86
C PRO A 234 -7.88 -3.04 0.73
N LEU A 235 -7.44 -3.19 -0.52
CA LEU A 235 -8.22 -2.76 -1.68
C LEU A 235 -9.50 -3.58 -1.80
N SER A 236 -9.43 -4.88 -1.51
CA SER A 236 -10.58 -5.78 -1.43
C SER A 236 -11.71 -5.25 -0.53
N ASP A 237 -11.37 -4.76 0.66
CA ASP A 237 -12.31 -4.14 1.60
C ASP A 237 -12.98 -2.87 1.04
N ILE A 238 -12.28 -2.11 0.20
CA ILE A 238 -12.82 -0.94 -0.51
C ILE A 238 -13.77 -1.39 -1.62
N CYS A 239 -13.40 -2.45 -2.35
CA CYS A 239 -14.20 -3.01 -3.43
C CYS A 239 -15.56 -3.56 -2.94
N ASP A 240 -15.64 -3.98 -1.68
CA ASP A 240 -16.86 -4.44 -1.02
C ASP A 240 -17.82 -3.30 -0.61
N THR A 241 -17.46 -2.04 -0.84
CA THR A 241 -18.29 -0.89 -0.48
C THR A 241 -19.43 -0.67 -1.47
N ALA A 242 -20.55 -0.11 -0.99
CA ALA A 242 -21.73 0.14 -1.82
C ALA A 242 -21.43 1.19 -2.90
N VAL A 243 -20.62 2.20 -2.54
CA VAL A 243 -20.17 3.23 -3.47
C VAL A 243 -19.28 2.66 -4.57
N PHE A 244 -18.35 1.75 -4.24
CA PHE A 244 -17.55 1.07 -5.26
C PHE A 244 -18.43 0.25 -6.20
N GLY A 245 -19.39 -0.52 -5.69
CA GLY A 245 -20.34 -1.27 -6.52
C GLY A 245 -21.13 -0.37 -7.47
N ARG A 246 -21.54 0.83 -7.03
CA ARG A 246 -22.19 1.83 -7.90
C ARG A 246 -21.26 2.32 -9.01
N PHE A 247 -20.01 2.63 -8.68
CA PHE A 247 -19.00 3.07 -9.64
C PHE A 247 -18.69 1.96 -10.66
N ALA A 248 -18.45 0.73 -10.21
CA ALA A 248 -18.22 -0.42 -11.08
C ALA A 248 -19.39 -0.66 -12.05
N ARG A 249 -20.64 -0.61 -11.55
CA ARG A 249 -21.83 -0.72 -12.41
C ARG A 249 -21.89 0.39 -13.47
N HIS A 250 -21.50 1.61 -13.12
CA HIS A 250 -21.43 2.71 -14.09
C HIS A 250 -20.38 2.43 -15.16
N LEU A 251 -19.17 1.98 -14.79
CA LEU A 251 -18.13 1.60 -15.75
C LEU A 251 -18.60 0.48 -16.70
N ILE A 252 -19.27 -0.55 -16.18
CA ILE A 252 -19.80 -1.65 -17.00
C ILE A 252 -20.86 -1.15 -17.98
N LYS A 253 -21.75 -0.25 -17.54
CA LYS A 253 -22.77 0.36 -18.41
C LYS A 253 -22.15 1.17 -19.56
N HIS A 254 -20.98 1.76 -19.32
CA HIS A 254 -20.23 2.59 -20.26
C HIS A 254 -18.93 1.92 -20.74
N ALA A 255 -18.95 0.59 -20.88
CA ALA A 255 -17.74 -0.19 -21.14
C ALA A 255 -17.06 0.15 -22.48
N TYR A 256 -17.83 0.55 -23.49
CA TYR A 256 -17.28 0.96 -24.78
C TYR A 256 -16.52 2.29 -24.67
N GLU A 257 -17.12 3.28 -24.01
CA GLU A 257 -16.49 4.57 -23.76
C GLU A 257 -15.23 4.42 -22.90
N LEU A 258 -15.29 3.57 -21.86
CA LEU A 258 -14.13 3.22 -21.05
C LEU A 258 -12.98 2.66 -21.90
N LEU A 259 -13.26 1.69 -22.77
CA LEU A 259 -12.27 1.10 -23.68
C LEU A 259 -11.62 2.16 -24.56
N VAL A 260 -12.42 3.04 -25.16
CA VAL A 260 -11.93 4.12 -26.03
C VAL A 260 -11.04 5.07 -25.25
N HIS A 261 -11.52 5.61 -24.13
CA HIS A 261 -10.76 6.57 -23.33
C HIS A 261 -9.48 5.99 -22.76
N TYR A 262 -9.51 4.74 -22.30
CA TYR A 262 -8.33 4.05 -21.79
C TYR A 262 -7.25 3.91 -22.87
N ASN A 263 -7.61 3.41 -24.06
CA ASN A 263 -6.67 3.22 -25.15
C ASN A 263 -6.16 4.55 -25.74
N THR A 264 -7.00 5.59 -25.77
CA THR A 264 -6.55 6.94 -26.14
C THR A 264 -5.51 7.45 -25.15
N GLY A 265 -5.75 7.30 -23.84
CA GLY A 265 -4.80 7.75 -22.81
C GLY A 265 -3.46 6.99 -22.80
N LEU A 266 -3.41 5.76 -23.32
CA LEU A 266 -2.16 5.01 -23.51
C LEU A 266 -1.40 5.36 -24.80
N SER A 267 -2.07 6.01 -25.75
CA SER A 267 -1.48 6.40 -27.05
C SER A 267 -0.87 7.80 -27.04
N GLU A 268 -1.13 8.57 -25.99
CA GLU A 268 -0.51 9.87 -25.69
C GLU A 268 0.87 9.71 -25.03
#